data_AF-A0AAF6BEK4-F1
#
_entry.id   AF-A0AAF6BEK4-F1
#
_cell.length_a   1.000
_cell.length_b   1.000
_cell.length_c   1.000
_cell.angle_alpha   90.00
_cell.angle_beta   90.00
_cell.angle_gamma   90.00
#
_symmetry.space_group_name_H-M   'P 1'
#
loop_
_entity.id
_entity.type
_entity.pdbx_description
1 polymer ?
#
loop_
_entity_poly.entity_id
_entity_poly.type
_entity_poly.pdbx_seq_one_letter_code
_entity_poly.pdbx_strand_id
1 'polypeptide(L)'
;MGFQLDVWFITTLSKLLIFKVLKKNGTINKRLFNSVTRTTKARRKPSNGVSSVDITIDQTTAVWCRVYVPTYADPDKKLPIIIYFHGGGFVLLSPDIKEYDTHCRRMAKMSEVIVVSVCYRKAPEWKHPTAYEDGFSALQWVRSQVSTPHPDFPSNVDFSRVFLAGDSAGGNIVHHVAAKAGVSDISPLVLGGILLIQPFFGGEERTVSEIRFKHGKLCDLKESDWYWKAFLPVGSDRDHPSCNVCGPKSPAFATLTLPRMLVIIGGRDPLQDRQIQYGEAMQKAGKECTLINYEKAFHGFFAFRGIKYTSMLHYEIEEFVHPPTAEDKSYQGSTTPRMSTASYLDEVSRQGIRSSHQSLQFQQQHGTHTESAN
;
A
#
# COMPACT_ATOMS: atom_id res chain seq x y z
N MET A 1 19.46 16.47 -4.94
CA MET A 1 20.45 15.36 -5.02
C MET A 1 20.47 14.51 -3.75
N GLY A 2 20.50 15.10 -2.54
CA GLY A 2 20.55 14.35 -1.26
C GLY A 2 19.44 13.30 -1.04
N PHE A 3 18.16 13.66 -1.24
CA PHE A 3 17.05 12.72 -0.99
C PHE A 3 17.08 11.44 -1.85
N GLN A 4 17.47 11.54 -3.12
CA GLN A 4 17.58 10.36 -3.99
C GLN A 4 18.75 9.46 -3.57
N LEU A 5 19.84 10.04 -3.04
CA LEU A 5 20.96 9.31 -2.45
C LEU A 5 20.51 8.58 -1.17
N ASP A 6 19.70 9.21 -0.32
CA ASP A 6 19.16 8.59 0.89
C ASP A 6 18.25 7.39 0.57
N VAL A 7 17.33 7.53 -0.38
CA VAL A 7 16.46 6.42 -0.83
C VAL A 7 17.30 5.29 -1.41
N TRP A 8 18.31 5.60 -2.23
CA TRP A 8 19.21 4.59 -2.79
C TRP A 8 20.00 3.87 -1.69
N PHE A 9 20.55 4.60 -0.72
CA PHE A 9 21.30 4.03 0.39
C PHE A 9 20.41 3.12 1.26
N ILE A 10 19.23 3.59 1.65
CA ILE A 10 18.27 2.81 2.46
C ILE A 10 17.87 1.53 1.72
N THR A 11 17.43 1.64 0.47
CA THR A 11 16.98 0.47 -0.30
C THR A 11 18.09 -0.55 -0.56
N THR A 12 19.34 -0.09 -0.74
CA THR A 12 20.50 -0.97 -0.92
C THR A 12 20.90 -1.67 0.38
N LEU A 13 20.93 -0.93 1.50
CA LEU A 13 21.21 -1.49 2.82
C LEU A 13 20.15 -2.50 3.24
N SER A 14 18.87 -2.16 3.05
CA SER A 14 17.75 -3.08 3.30
C SER A 14 17.91 -4.39 2.52
N LYS A 15 18.31 -4.33 1.26
CA LYS A 15 18.56 -5.52 0.44
C LYS A 15 19.70 -6.38 0.99
N LEU A 16 20.85 -5.79 1.34
CA LEU A 16 21.96 -6.56 1.92
C LEU A 16 21.59 -7.24 3.25
N LEU A 17 20.72 -6.58 4.01
CA LEU A 17 20.29 -7.02 5.33
C LEU A 17 19.23 -8.11 5.25
N ILE A 18 18.30 -8.03 4.29
CA ILE A 18 17.25 -9.03 4.11
C ILE A 18 17.84 -10.41 3.79
N PHE A 19 18.94 -10.47 3.01
CA PHE A 19 19.68 -11.71 2.75
C PHE A 19 20.24 -12.37 4.02
N LYS A 20 20.51 -11.59 5.08
CA LYS A 20 20.94 -12.12 6.38
C LYS A 20 19.77 -12.45 7.31
N VAL A 21 18.63 -11.81 7.08
CA VAL A 21 17.39 -12.07 7.82
C VAL A 21 16.74 -13.37 7.34
N LEU A 22 16.65 -13.60 6.04
CA LEU A 22 16.06 -14.79 5.43
C LEU A 22 17.09 -15.91 5.31
N LYS A 23 16.96 -16.98 6.09
CA LYS A 23 17.92 -18.09 6.07
C LYS A 23 17.54 -19.12 5.00
N LYS A 24 18.55 -19.76 4.40
CA LYS A 24 18.36 -20.81 3.39
C LYS A 24 17.54 -22.01 3.88
N ASN A 25 17.55 -22.28 5.19
CA ASN A 25 16.77 -23.36 5.81
C ASN A 25 15.28 -23.00 6.04
N GLY A 26 14.80 -21.87 5.50
CA GLY A 26 13.40 -21.45 5.62
C GLY A 26 13.05 -20.77 6.94
N THR A 27 14.02 -20.46 7.80
CA THR A 27 13.80 -19.73 9.06
C THR A 27 14.18 -18.24 8.95
N ILE A 28 13.67 -17.42 9.87
CA ILE A 28 13.94 -15.97 9.92
C ILE A 28 14.86 -15.65 11.10
N ASN A 29 15.89 -14.83 10.88
CA ASN A 29 16.64 -14.20 11.97
C ASN A 29 15.86 -13.00 12.55
N LYS A 30 14.85 -13.29 13.37
CA LYS A 30 13.99 -12.26 14.00
C LYS A 30 14.77 -11.24 14.84
N ARG A 31 15.84 -11.67 15.54
CA ARG A 31 16.69 -10.75 16.32
C ARG A 31 17.35 -9.70 15.43
N LEU A 32 17.95 -10.14 14.32
CA LEU A 32 18.56 -9.23 13.36
C LEU A 32 17.52 -8.32 12.70
N PHE A 33 16.37 -8.87 12.32
CA PHE A 33 15.28 -8.07 11.75
C PHE A 33 14.79 -6.99 12.73
N ASN A 34 14.62 -7.34 14.01
CA ASN A 34 14.17 -6.39 15.04
C ASN A 34 15.24 -5.34 15.38
N SER A 35 16.54 -5.66 15.28
CA SER A 35 17.60 -4.68 15.58
C SER A 35 17.76 -3.60 14.52
N VAL A 36 17.22 -3.81 13.32
CA VAL A 36 17.41 -2.93 12.15
C VAL A 36 16.12 -2.32 11.64
N THR A 37 14.99 -2.79 12.15
CA THR A 37 13.69 -2.16 11.90
C THR A 37 13.42 -1.13 12.98
N ARG A 38 12.79 -0.03 12.58
CA ARG A 38 12.37 1.00 13.52
C ARG A 38 10.86 0.93 13.71
N THR A 39 10.45 0.67 14.94
CA THR A 39 9.04 0.69 15.33
C THR A 39 8.65 2.04 15.94
N THR A 40 7.35 2.25 16.03
CA THR A 40 6.72 3.45 16.59
C THR A 40 5.62 3.02 17.55
N LYS A 41 5.51 3.71 18.69
CA LYS A 41 4.41 3.50 19.63
C LYS A 41 3.15 4.24 19.15
N ALA A 42 1.98 3.65 19.38
CA ALA A 42 0.71 4.35 19.21
C ALA A 42 0.65 5.60 20.11
N ARG A 43 -0.09 6.63 19.67
CA ARG A 43 -0.19 7.92 20.39
C ARG A 43 -1.61 8.45 20.31
N ARG A 44 -2.32 8.43 21.45
CA ARG A 44 -3.65 9.06 21.58
C ARG A 44 -3.61 10.57 21.40
N LYS A 45 -2.56 11.23 21.90
CA LYS A 45 -2.33 12.65 21.64
C LYS A 45 -2.06 12.83 20.14
N PRO A 46 -2.85 13.64 19.42
CA PRO A 46 -2.70 13.80 17.99
C PRO A 46 -1.31 14.32 17.62
N SER A 47 -0.75 13.78 16.54
CA SER A 47 0.46 14.28 15.91
C SER A 47 0.15 14.59 14.45
N ASN A 48 0.38 15.84 14.04
CA ASN A 48 0.03 16.36 12.71
C ASN A 48 -1.44 16.13 12.32
N GLY A 49 -2.35 16.13 13.30
CA GLY A 49 -3.79 15.95 13.10
C GLY A 49 -4.27 14.50 13.06
N VAL A 50 -3.45 13.52 13.46
CA VAL A 50 -3.83 12.10 13.53
C VAL A 50 -3.43 11.51 14.88
N SER A 51 -4.38 10.89 15.57
CA SER A 51 -4.13 10.04 16.74
C SER A 51 -4.03 8.58 16.34
N SER A 52 -3.46 7.74 17.20
CA SER A 52 -3.49 6.30 17.02
C SER A 52 -3.55 5.51 18.32
N VAL A 53 -4.13 4.32 18.25
CA VAL A 53 -4.25 3.37 19.36
C VAL A 53 -4.06 1.94 18.85
N ASP A 54 -3.45 1.07 19.65
CA ASP A 54 -3.32 -0.36 19.35
C ASP A 54 -4.45 -1.11 20.06
N ILE A 55 -5.16 -1.98 19.34
CA ILE A 55 -6.31 -2.76 19.84
C ILE A 55 -6.12 -4.22 19.46
N THR A 56 -6.25 -5.12 20.42
CA THR A 56 -6.29 -6.57 20.18
C THR A 56 -7.64 -6.95 19.57
N ILE A 57 -7.61 -7.51 18.36
CA ILE A 57 -8.80 -8.00 17.64
C ILE A 57 -9.24 -9.34 18.22
N ASP A 58 -8.28 -10.24 18.45
CA ASP A 58 -8.52 -11.59 18.93
C ASP A 58 -7.43 -11.96 19.96
N GLN A 59 -7.86 -12.23 21.19
CA GLN A 59 -6.99 -12.59 22.31
C GLN A 59 -6.35 -13.99 22.13
N THR A 60 -7.04 -14.92 21.46
CA THR A 60 -6.55 -16.29 21.28
C THR A 60 -5.42 -16.35 20.26
N THR A 61 -5.56 -15.62 19.15
CA THR A 61 -4.53 -15.59 18.09
C THR A 61 -3.52 -14.46 18.26
N ALA A 62 -3.75 -13.57 19.23
CA ALA A 62 -2.98 -12.34 19.47
C ALA A 62 -2.92 -11.41 18.24
N VAL A 63 -3.89 -11.52 17.33
CA VAL A 63 -4.05 -10.58 16.22
C VAL A 63 -4.51 -9.24 16.79
N TRP A 64 -3.82 -8.19 16.39
CA TRP A 64 -4.09 -6.82 16.82
C TRP A 64 -4.07 -5.88 15.62
N CYS A 65 -4.58 -4.67 15.79
CA CYS A 65 -4.52 -3.62 14.81
C CYS A 65 -4.11 -2.29 15.43
N ARG A 66 -3.56 -1.41 14.60
CA ARG A 66 -3.41 0.00 14.93
C ARG A 66 -4.50 0.80 14.24
N VAL A 67 -5.32 1.49 15.03
CA VAL A 67 -6.36 2.38 14.53
C VAL A 67 -5.78 3.80 14.45
N TYR A 68 -5.97 4.47 13.32
CA TYR A 68 -5.58 5.86 13.07
C TYR A 68 -6.83 6.69 12.86
N VAL A 69 -6.95 7.80 13.59
CA VAL A 69 -8.12 8.67 13.53
C VAL A 69 -7.68 10.10 13.21
N PRO A 70 -8.18 10.70 12.11
CA PRO A 70 -7.95 12.12 11.83
C PRO A 70 -8.73 12.96 12.84
N THR A 71 -8.05 13.82 13.59
CA THR A 71 -8.64 14.53 14.74
C THR A 71 -9.05 15.97 14.43
N TYR A 72 -8.97 16.37 13.17
CA TYR A 72 -9.47 17.66 12.68
C TYR A 72 -10.81 17.51 11.95
N ALA A 73 -11.27 16.28 11.72
CA ALA A 73 -12.59 16.02 11.16
C ALA A 73 -13.66 16.47 12.16
N ASP A 74 -14.78 16.93 11.63
CA ASP A 74 -15.97 17.26 12.42
C ASP A 74 -16.38 16.02 13.25
N PRO A 75 -16.47 16.13 14.59
CA PRO A 75 -16.89 15.03 15.46
C PRO A 75 -18.24 14.41 15.09
N ASP A 76 -19.14 15.21 14.50
CA ASP A 76 -20.48 14.77 14.10
C ASP A 76 -20.50 14.12 12.71
N LYS A 77 -19.42 14.30 11.93
CA LYS A 77 -19.27 13.69 10.61
C LYS A 77 -18.81 12.24 10.74
N LYS A 78 -19.61 11.34 10.17
CA LYS A 78 -19.23 9.93 9.99
C LYS A 78 -18.14 9.81 8.91
N LEU A 79 -17.08 9.08 9.22
CA LEU A 79 -15.90 8.93 8.37
C LEU A 79 -15.84 7.53 7.75
N PRO A 80 -15.46 7.41 6.46
CA PRO A 80 -15.15 6.11 5.87
C PRO A 80 -14.02 5.42 6.61
N ILE A 81 -13.99 4.09 6.51
CA ILE A 81 -12.97 3.25 7.13
C ILE A 81 -12.20 2.45 6.08
N ILE A 82 -10.87 2.47 6.20
CA ILE A 82 -9.97 1.62 5.43
C ILE A 82 -9.37 0.56 6.35
N ILE A 83 -9.64 -0.71 6.09
CA ILE A 83 -8.94 -1.84 6.73
C ILE A 83 -7.69 -2.12 5.89
N TYR A 84 -6.52 -1.83 6.47
CA TYR A 84 -5.24 -1.88 5.77
C TYR A 84 -4.44 -3.13 6.16
N PHE A 85 -3.90 -3.82 5.16
CA PHE A 85 -2.97 -4.94 5.31
C PHE A 85 -1.59 -4.55 4.79
N HIS A 86 -0.58 -4.62 5.63
CA HIS A 86 0.79 -4.27 5.26
C HIS A 86 1.44 -5.34 4.36
N GLY A 87 2.45 -4.95 3.58
CA GLY A 87 3.28 -5.85 2.80
C GLY A 87 4.34 -6.61 3.60
N GLY A 88 5.40 -7.08 2.93
CA GLY A 88 6.49 -7.84 3.55
C GLY A 88 6.47 -9.34 3.26
N GLY A 89 5.89 -9.74 2.11
CA GLY A 89 5.95 -11.11 1.61
C GLY A 89 5.32 -12.15 2.54
N PHE A 90 4.27 -11.79 3.29
CA PHE A 90 3.64 -12.60 4.35
C PHE A 90 4.52 -12.95 5.55
N VAL A 91 5.75 -12.46 5.61
CA VAL A 91 6.82 -12.96 6.49
C VAL A 91 7.35 -11.87 7.40
N LEU A 92 7.39 -10.63 6.92
CA LEU A 92 8.01 -9.51 7.61
C LEU A 92 7.03 -8.36 7.84
N LEU A 93 7.49 -7.41 8.65
CA LEU A 93 6.84 -6.13 8.92
C LEU A 93 5.56 -6.26 9.77
N SER A 94 5.04 -5.11 10.18
CA SER A 94 3.89 -4.95 11.08
C SER A 94 3.40 -3.50 11.05
N PRO A 95 2.18 -3.21 11.55
CA PRO A 95 1.62 -1.85 11.59
C PRO A 95 2.46 -0.83 12.35
N ASP A 96 3.24 -1.27 13.34
CA ASP A 96 4.08 -0.39 14.18
C ASP A 96 5.42 -0.03 13.55
N ILE A 97 5.80 -0.67 12.44
CA ILE A 97 6.98 -0.27 11.65
C ILE A 97 6.78 1.15 11.14
N LYS A 98 7.79 2.01 11.31
CA LYS A 98 7.66 3.46 11.09
C LYS A 98 7.16 3.80 9.69
N GLU A 99 7.61 3.09 8.67
CA GLU A 99 7.22 3.31 7.28
C GLU A 99 5.71 3.09 7.08
N TYR A 100 5.15 2.01 7.64
CA TYR A 100 3.71 1.75 7.62
C TYR A 100 2.93 2.70 8.52
N ASP A 101 3.45 3.04 9.70
CA ASP A 101 2.83 4.05 10.58
C ASP A 101 2.74 5.41 9.89
N THR A 102 3.80 5.80 9.19
CA THR A 102 3.84 7.04 8.40
C THR A 102 2.84 7.00 7.25
N HIS A 103 2.76 5.88 6.53
CA HIS A 103 1.82 5.70 5.42
C HIS A 103 0.36 5.75 5.90
N CYS A 104 0.00 5.00 6.95
CA CYS A 104 -1.35 4.96 7.49
C CYS A 104 -1.78 6.31 8.07
N ARG A 105 -0.89 7.03 8.79
CA ARG A 105 -1.17 8.41 9.23
C ARG A 105 -1.42 9.35 8.05
N ARG A 106 -0.64 9.23 6.99
CA ARG A 106 -0.81 10.07 5.80
C ARG A 106 -2.11 9.74 5.07
N MET A 107 -2.47 8.47 4.97
CA MET A 107 -3.73 8.02 4.41
C MET A 107 -4.92 8.56 5.22
N ALA A 108 -4.90 8.38 6.55
CA ALA A 108 -5.95 8.89 7.43
C ALA A 108 -6.15 10.41 7.29
N LYS A 109 -5.05 11.16 7.19
CA LYS A 109 -5.07 12.62 7.05
C LYS A 109 -5.47 13.10 5.64
N MET A 110 -4.90 12.52 4.58
CA MET A 110 -5.14 13.05 3.24
C MET A 110 -6.51 12.67 2.71
N SER A 111 -7.00 11.48 3.08
CA SER A 111 -8.29 10.98 2.60
C SER A 111 -9.41 11.18 3.61
N GLU A 112 -9.14 11.80 4.76
CA GLU A 112 -10.11 12.02 5.85
C GLU A 112 -10.86 10.71 6.21
N VAL A 113 -10.10 9.66 6.47
CA VAL A 113 -10.61 8.31 6.77
C VAL A 113 -10.04 7.78 8.07
N ILE A 114 -10.78 6.87 8.70
CA ILE A 114 -10.26 6.03 9.77
C ILE A 114 -9.49 4.88 9.13
N VAL A 115 -8.27 4.60 9.59
CA VAL A 115 -7.47 3.47 9.08
C VAL A 115 -7.30 2.44 10.19
N VAL A 116 -7.67 1.19 9.92
CA VAL A 116 -7.43 0.03 10.79
C VAL A 116 -6.34 -0.82 10.16
N SER A 117 -5.09 -0.66 10.61
CA SER A 117 -3.93 -1.37 10.08
C SER A 117 -3.69 -2.67 10.84
N VAL A 118 -3.91 -3.81 10.18
CA VAL A 118 -3.99 -5.14 10.81
C VAL A 118 -2.61 -5.79 10.90
N CYS A 119 -2.24 -6.27 12.09
CA CYS A 119 -1.06 -7.10 12.31
C CYS A 119 -1.43 -8.59 12.22
N TYR A 120 -1.56 -9.09 11.00
CA TYR A 120 -1.87 -10.49 10.74
C TYR A 120 -0.68 -11.42 11.09
N ARG A 121 -0.97 -12.69 11.36
CA ARG A 121 0.03 -13.73 11.65
C ARG A 121 0.82 -14.06 10.39
N LYS A 122 2.13 -14.28 10.56
CA LYS A 122 3.11 -14.36 9.48
C LYS A 122 3.70 -15.75 9.32
N ALA A 123 4.05 -16.07 8.09
CA ALA A 123 4.87 -17.22 7.74
C ALA A 123 6.33 -17.00 8.19
N PRO A 124 7.13 -18.08 8.38
CA PRO A 124 6.79 -19.48 8.17
C PRO A 124 6.01 -20.13 9.32
N GLU A 125 5.87 -19.48 10.47
CA GLU A 125 5.16 -20.06 11.62
C GLU A 125 3.67 -20.28 11.35
N TRP A 126 3.07 -19.34 10.62
CA TRP A 126 1.67 -19.38 10.23
C TRP A 126 1.56 -19.31 8.71
N LYS A 127 1.48 -20.49 8.09
CA LYS A 127 1.34 -20.66 6.64
C LYS A 127 -0.07 -20.32 6.17
N HIS A 128 -0.27 -20.35 4.86
CA HIS A 128 -1.58 -20.38 4.23
C HIS A 128 -2.53 -21.38 4.93
N PRO A 129 -3.80 -21.01 5.18
CA PRO A 129 -4.49 -19.76 4.82
C PRO A 129 -4.47 -18.67 5.91
N THR A 130 -3.63 -18.79 6.94
CA THR A 130 -3.76 -18.02 8.20
C THR A 130 -3.89 -16.51 8.01
N ALA A 131 -3.08 -15.88 7.16
CA ALA A 131 -3.14 -14.43 6.95
C ALA A 131 -4.50 -13.97 6.36
N TYR A 132 -5.15 -14.82 5.55
CA TYR A 132 -6.47 -14.54 4.98
C TYR A 132 -7.58 -14.71 6.02
N GLU A 133 -7.44 -15.70 6.90
CA GLU A 133 -8.34 -15.89 8.03
C GLU A 133 -8.27 -14.71 8.99
N ASP A 134 -7.06 -14.28 9.36
CA ASP A 134 -6.85 -13.09 10.20
C ASP A 134 -7.43 -11.83 9.55
N GLY A 135 -7.26 -11.66 8.24
CA GLY A 135 -7.82 -10.52 7.52
C GLY A 135 -9.34 -10.51 7.48
N PHE A 136 -9.97 -11.68 7.29
CA PHE A 136 -11.41 -11.80 7.34
C PHE A 136 -11.96 -11.64 8.78
N SER A 137 -11.24 -12.16 9.77
CA SER A 137 -11.56 -11.94 11.20
C SER A 137 -11.47 -10.46 11.57
N ALA A 138 -10.50 -9.72 11.03
CA ALA A 138 -10.40 -8.27 11.22
C ALA A 138 -11.61 -7.53 10.61
N LEU A 139 -12.08 -7.94 9.42
CA LEU A 139 -13.31 -7.40 8.81
C LEU A 139 -14.53 -7.67 9.70
N GLN A 140 -14.67 -8.91 10.20
CA GLN A 140 -15.75 -9.28 11.12
C GLN A 140 -15.66 -8.54 12.47
N TRP A 141 -14.46 -8.27 12.96
CA TRP A 141 -14.25 -7.46 14.15
C TRP A 141 -14.66 -6.00 13.91
N VAL A 142 -14.33 -5.41 12.77
CA VAL A 142 -14.84 -4.06 12.42
C VAL A 142 -16.37 -4.05 12.36
N ARG A 143 -16.98 -5.10 11.79
CA ARG A 143 -18.44 -5.27 11.78
C ARG A 143 -19.03 -5.32 13.19
N SER A 144 -18.41 -6.02 14.13
CA SER A 144 -18.94 -6.13 15.50
C SER A 144 -18.92 -4.80 16.25
N GLN A 145 -18.16 -3.81 15.79
CA GLN A 145 -18.12 -2.48 16.42
C GLN A 145 -19.44 -1.71 16.27
N VAL A 146 -20.31 -2.13 15.35
CA VAL A 146 -21.64 -1.54 15.17
C VAL A 146 -22.53 -1.79 16.39
N SER A 147 -22.51 -3.01 16.93
CA SER A 147 -23.34 -3.42 18.06
C SER A 147 -22.59 -3.38 19.40
N THR A 148 -21.30 -3.70 19.37
CA THR A 148 -20.48 -3.90 20.57
C THR A 148 -19.16 -3.14 20.40
N PRO A 149 -19.19 -1.79 20.38
CA PRO A 149 -18.01 -0.99 20.13
C PRO A 149 -16.97 -1.18 21.23
N HIS A 150 -15.74 -1.45 20.83
CA HIS A 150 -14.58 -1.39 21.72
C HIS A 150 -14.41 0.07 22.22
N PRO A 151 -14.08 0.31 23.51
CA PRO A 151 -14.00 1.66 24.07
C PRO A 151 -13.02 2.60 23.33
N ASP A 152 -11.99 2.02 22.72
CA ASP A 152 -10.98 2.76 21.95
C ASP A 152 -11.27 2.86 20.45
N PHE A 153 -12.34 2.22 19.97
CA PHE A 153 -12.74 2.32 18.57
C PHE A 153 -13.54 3.61 18.35
N PRO A 154 -13.25 4.38 17.28
CA PRO A 154 -13.93 5.66 17.04
C PRO A 154 -15.45 5.48 16.85
N SER A 155 -16.24 6.36 17.49
CA SER A 155 -17.71 6.35 17.40
C SER A 155 -18.24 6.98 16.11
N ASN A 156 -17.44 7.76 15.40
CA ASN A 156 -17.81 8.46 14.17
C ASN A 156 -17.45 7.67 12.89
N VAL A 157 -17.58 6.33 12.91
CA VAL A 157 -17.36 5.48 11.72
C VAL A 157 -18.61 5.40 10.85
N ASP A 158 -18.43 5.57 9.54
CA ASP A 158 -19.42 5.26 8.51
C ASP A 158 -19.27 3.81 8.03
N PHE A 159 -20.05 2.90 8.61
CA PHE A 159 -20.04 1.48 8.25
C PHE A 159 -20.65 1.18 6.88
N SER A 160 -21.28 2.16 6.21
CA SER A 160 -21.72 2.04 4.82
C SER A 160 -20.62 2.35 3.80
N ARG A 161 -19.44 2.80 4.28
CA ARG A 161 -18.29 3.17 3.46
C ARG A 161 -17.01 2.50 3.96
N VAL A 162 -16.96 1.16 3.81
CA VAL A 162 -15.80 0.33 4.19
C VAL A 162 -14.95 0.04 2.96
N PHE A 163 -13.64 0.17 3.09
CA PHE A 163 -12.68 -0.17 2.05
C PHE A 163 -11.64 -1.14 2.58
N LEU A 164 -11.19 -2.06 1.74
CA LEU A 164 -10.03 -2.90 2.03
C LEU A 164 -8.84 -2.36 1.24
N ALA A 165 -7.70 -2.20 1.88
CA ALA A 165 -6.50 -1.71 1.24
C ALA A 165 -5.28 -2.52 1.65
N GLY A 166 -4.29 -2.62 0.79
CA GLY A 166 -3.04 -3.25 1.17
C GLY A 166 -2.00 -3.18 0.07
N ASP A 167 -0.75 -3.26 0.49
CA ASP A 167 0.38 -3.27 -0.41
C ASP A 167 1.05 -4.63 -0.48
N SER A 168 1.65 -4.99 -1.63
CA SER A 168 2.43 -6.22 -1.75
C SER A 168 1.62 -7.43 -1.25
N ALA A 169 2.14 -8.21 -0.29
CA ALA A 169 1.41 -9.32 0.34
C ALA A 169 0.07 -8.91 0.94
N GLY A 170 -0.04 -7.70 1.50
CA GLY A 170 -1.29 -7.13 1.97
C GLY A 170 -2.31 -6.91 0.85
N GLY A 171 -1.86 -6.50 -0.34
CA GLY A 171 -2.73 -6.43 -1.52
C GLY A 171 -3.26 -7.81 -1.94
N ASN A 172 -2.43 -8.85 -1.83
CA ASN A 172 -2.90 -10.22 -2.02
C ASN A 172 -3.96 -10.62 -0.97
N ILE A 173 -3.73 -10.30 0.31
CA ILE A 173 -4.71 -10.53 1.39
C ILE A 173 -6.04 -9.83 1.06
N VAL A 174 -6.01 -8.58 0.62
CA VAL A 174 -7.21 -7.82 0.22
C VAL A 174 -8.03 -8.58 -0.83
N HIS A 175 -7.39 -9.11 -1.88
CA HIS A 175 -8.10 -9.88 -2.91
C HIS A 175 -8.86 -11.07 -2.31
N HIS A 176 -8.19 -11.89 -1.49
CA HIS A 176 -8.80 -13.08 -0.91
C HIS A 176 -9.84 -12.77 0.17
N VAL A 177 -9.62 -11.74 1.00
CA VAL A 177 -10.60 -11.28 2.00
C VAL A 177 -11.84 -10.72 1.32
N ALA A 178 -11.68 -9.93 0.24
CA ALA A 178 -12.80 -9.40 -0.52
C ALA A 178 -13.61 -10.51 -1.20
N ALA A 179 -12.94 -11.50 -1.81
CA ALA A 179 -13.61 -12.65 -2.40
C ALA A 179 -14.43 -13.44 -1.36
N LYS A 180 -13.87 -13.65 -0.16
CA LYS A 180 -14.59 -14.30 0.96
C LYS A 180 -15.76 -13.46 1.48
N ALA A 181 -15.58 -12.14 1.57
CA ALA A 181 -16.64 -11.21 1.95
C ALA A 181 -17.81 -11.22 0.96
N GLY A 182 -17.54 -11.35 -0.34
CA GLY A 182 -18.57 -11.41 -1.39
C GLY A 182 -19.52 -12.60 -1.32
N VAL A 183 -19.19 -13.63 -0.54
CA VAL A 183 -20.01 -14.83 -0.30
C VAL A 183 -20.41 -15.01 1.17
N SER A 184 -20.11 -14.03 2.02
CA SER A 184 -20.40 -14.07 3.45
C SER A 184 -21.37 -12.95 3.83
N ASP A 185 -22.13 -13.13 4.92
CA ASP A 185 -22.86 -12.01 5.50
C ASP A 185 -21.90 -11.09 6.28
N ILE A 186 -21.72 -9.89 5.73
CA ILE A 186 -20.96 -8.80 6.36
C ILE A 186 -21.86 -7.64 6.81
N SER A 187 -23.18 -7.77 6.67
CA SER A 187 -24.14 -6.72 7.02
C SER A 187 -24.01 -6.32 8.49
N PRO A 188 -24.03 -5.02 8.84
CA PRO A 188 -24.41 -3.89 7.98
C PRO A 188 -23.25 -3.22 7.26
N LEU A 189 -22.07 -3.86 7.16
CA LEU A 189 -20.96 -3.30 6.40
C LEU A 189 -21.27 -3.29 4.91
N VAL A 190 -20.91 -2.21 4.23
CA VAL A 190 -20.91 -2.13 2.77
C VAL A 190 -19.49 -1.87 2.29
N LEU A 191 -18.95 -2.81 1.50
CA LEU A 191 -17.64 -2.65 0.86
C LEU A 191 -17.77 -1.68 -0.33
N GLY A 192 -17.31 -0.44 -0.14
CA GLY A 192 -17.30 0.61 -1.17
C GLY A 192 -16.19 0.48 -2.20
N GLY A 193 -15.17 -0.34 -1.94
CA GLY A 193 -14.09 -0.64 -2.88
C GLY A 193 -12.90 -1.37 -2.26
N ILE A 194 -12.01 -1.87 -3.12
CA ILE A 194 -10.71 -2.42 -2.72
C ILE A 194 -9.54 -1.69 -3.40
N LEU A 195 -8.48 -1.43 -2.64
CA LEU A 195 -7.27 -0.75 -3.09
C LEU A 195 -6.06 -1.69 -3.00
N LEU A 196 -5.43 -1.95 -4.13
CA LEU A 196 -4.33 -2.89 -4.29
C LEU A 196 -3.07 -2.14 -4.71
N ILE A 197 -2.12 -1.96 -3.78
CA ILE A 197 -0.88 -1.22 -4.04
C ILE A 197 0.23 -2.23 -4.36
N GLN A 198 0.60 -2.35 -5.63
CA GLN A 198 1.66 -3.28 -6.06
C GLN A 198 1.41 -4.71 -5.54
N PRO A 199 0.21 -5.30 -5.77
CA PRO A 199 -0.18 -6.55 -5.12
C PRO A 199 0.79 -7.68 -5.45
N PHE A 200 1.09 -8.50 -4.44
CA PHE A 200 2.06 -9.60 -4.52
C PHE A 200 1.39 -10.85 -5.09
N PHE A 201 1.44 -10.98 -6.41
CA PHE A 201 1.04 -12.18 -7.14
C PHE A 201 2.27 -12.87 -7.74
N GLY A 202 2.12 -14.13 -8.06
CA GLY A 202 3.17 -14.99 -8.59
C GLY A 202 2.65 -15.99 -9.62
N GLY A 203 3.44 -17.03 -9.86
CA GLY A 203 3.20 -18.09 -10.84
C GLY A 203 4.52 -18.79 -11.13
N GLU A 204 4.48 -20.06 -11.54
CA GLU A 204 5.72 -20.80 -11.77
C GLU A 204 6.53 -20.20 -12.92
N GLU A 205 5.88 -19.97 -14.06
CA GLU A 205 6.47 -19.30 -15.20
C GLU A 205 6.82 -17.85 -14.88
N ARG A 206 8.01 -17.42 -15.33
CA ARG A 206 8.49 -16.06 -15.13
C ARG A 206 8.01 -15.13 -16.23
N THR A 207 7.52 -13.98 -15.82
CA THR A 207 7.16 -12.88 -16.70
C THR A 207 8.41 -12.12 -17.18
N VAL A 208 8.24 -11.29 -18.22
CA VAL A 208 9.32 -10.48 -18.78
C VAL A 208 9.83 -9.48 -17.73
N SER A 209 8.92 -8.85 -16.98
CA SER A 209 9.28 -7.90 -15.93
C SER A 209 10.06 -8.56 -14.78
N GLU A 210 9.72 -9.78 -14.38
CA GLU A 210 10.43 -10.50 -13.32
C GLU A 210 11.88 -10.79 -13.72
N ILE A 211 12.12 -11.17 -14.98
CA ILE A 211 13.48 -11.40 -15.50
C ILE A 211 14.24 -10.08 -15.61
N ARG A 212 13.61 -9.06 -16.21
CA ARG A 212 14.21 -7.75 -16.45
C ARG A 212 14.59 -7.02 -15.16
N PHE A 213 13.72 -7.08 -14.16
CA PHE A 213 13.90 -6.40 -12.88
C PHE A 213 14.18 -7.35 -11.73
N LYS A 214 14.74 -8.55 -11.98
CA LYS A 214 14.97 -9.60 -10.97
C LYS A 214 15.67 -9.16 -9.68
N HIS A 215 16.42 -8.06 -9.73
CA HIS A 215 17.12 -7.44 -8.60
C HIS A 215 16.49 -6.13 -8.12
N GLY A 216 15.17 -5.99 -8.26
CA GLY A 216 14.39 -4.82 -7.89
C GLY A 216 14.64 -4.30 -6.47
N LYS A 217 14.37 -3.01 -6.28
CA LYS A 217 14.47 -2.38 -4.95
C LYS A 217 13.31 -2.85 -4.10
N LEU A 218 13.61 -3.36 -2.89
CA LEU A 218 12.64 -3.87 -1.92
C LEU A 218 11.75 -5.03 -2.43
N CYS A 219 12.11 -5.60 -3.58
CA CYS A 219 11.50 -6.80 -4.14
C CYS A 219 12.55 -7.45 -5.05
N ASP A 220 13.28 -8.44 -4.52
CA ASP A 220 14.16 -9.31 -5.31
C ASP A 220 13.43 -10.61 -5.63
N LEU A 221 13.65 -11.14 -6.83
CA LEU A 221 12.94 -12.32 -7.29
C LEU A 221 13.27 -13.57 -6.45
N LYS A 222 14.52 -13.69 -5.97
CA LYS A 222 14.91 -14.81 -5.10
C LYS A 222 14.25 -14.72 -3.72
N GLU A 223 14.07 -13.50 -3.22
CA GLU A 223 13.35 -13.25 -1.96
C GLU A 223 11.87 -13.56 -2.13
N SER A 224 11.28 -13.17 -3.27
CA SER A 224 9.90 -13.52 -3.63
C SER A 224 9.66 -15.03 -3.62
N ASP A 225 10.56 -15.82 -4.22
CA ASP A 225 10.46 -17.28 -4.19
C ASP A 225 10.54 -17.85 -2.77
N TRP A 226 11.42 -17.27 -1.94
CA TRP A 226 11.53 -17.63 -0.53
C TRP A 226 10.23 -17.32 0.22
N TYR A 227 9.65 -16.15 0.02
CA TYR A 227 8.38 -15.73 0.63
C TYR A 227 7.23 -16.65 0.23
N TRP A 228 7.09 -16.97 -1.06
CA TRP A 228 6.06 -17.91 -1.52
C TRP A 228 6.25 -19.29 -0.90
N LYS A 229 7.47 -19.83 -0.87
CA LYS A 229 7.74 -21.13 -0.23
C LYS A 229 7.45 -21.10 1.28
N ALA A 230 7.76 -19.98 1.95
CA ALA A 230 7.47 -19.80 3.36
C ALA A 230 5.97 -19.74 3.62
N PHE A 231 5.19 -19.06 2.78
CA PHE A 231 3.76 -18.87 2.97
C PHE A 231 2.90 -20.06 2.51
N LEU A 232 3.15 -20.62 1.32
CA LEU A 232 2.31 -21.65 0.72
C LEU A 232 2.32 -22.97 1.52
N PRO A 233 1.27 -23.80 1.35
CA PRO A 233 1.24 -25.14 1.93
C PRO A 233 2.46 -25.97 1.50
N VAL A 234 2.93 -26.85 2.38
CA VAL A 234 4.06 -27.73 2.06
C VAL A 234 3.70 -28.61 0.86
N GLY A 235 4.59 -28.65 -0.14
CA GLY A 235 4.38 -29.41 -1.38
C GLY A 235 3.64 -28.64 -2.48
N SER A 236 3.16 -27.43 -2.21
CA SER A 236 2.58 -26.56 -3.25
C SER A 236 3.66 -25.82 -4.05
N ASP A 237 3.32 -25.50 -5.29
CA ASP A 237 4.06 -24.62 -6.20
C ASP A 237 3.43 -23.22 -6.24
N ARG A 238 4.06 -22.29 -6.96
CA ARG A 238 3.58 -20.92 -7.14
C ARG A 238 2.37 -20.82 -8.08
N ASP A 239 1.92 -21.91 -8.68
CA ASP A 239 0.62 -21.96 -9.38
C ASP A 239 -0.54 -22.28 -8.44
N HIS A 240 -0.28 -22.44 -7.14
CA HIS A 240 -1.33 -22.41 -6.12
C HIS A 240 -2.19 -21.14 -6.26
N PRO A 241 -3.54 -21.21 -6.13
CA PRO A 241 -4.43 -20.07 -6.42
C PRO A 241 -4.16 -18.81 -5.60
N SER A 242 -3.65 -18.98 -4.38
CA SER A 242 -3.23 -17.89 -3.49
C SER A 242 -2.02 -17.10 -3.99
N CYS A 243 -1.22 -17.68 -4.89
CA CYS A 243 -0.06 -17.07 -5.51
C CYS A 243 -0.38 -16.60 -6.93
N ASN A 244 -0.84 -17.52 -7.78
CA ASN A 244 -1.19 -17.27 -9.17
C ASN A 244 -2.70 -17.08 -9.32
N VAL A 245 -3.21 -15.93 -8.91
CA VAL A 245 -4.66 -15.61 -8.96
C VAL A 245 -5.25 -15.61 -10.38
N CYS A 246 -4.42 -15.48 -11.41
CA CYS A 246 -4.81 -15.58 -12.82
C CYS A 246 -4.51 -16.96 -13.44
N GLY A 247 -3.97 -17.88 -12.66
CA GLY A 247 -3.51 -19.19 -13.11
C GLY A 247 -4.64 -20.19 -13.34
N PRO A 248 -4.35 -21.33 -13.97
CA PRO A 248 -5.35 -22.33 -14.35
C PRO A 248 -6.02 -23.02 -13.15
N LYS A 249 -5.37 -23.04 -11.98
CA LYS A 249 -5.94 -23.59 -10.74
C LYS A 249 -6.88 -22.61 -10.03
N SER A 250 -6.93 -21.34 -10.46
CA SER A 250 -7.66 -20.27 -9.78
C SER A 250 -9.13 -20.18 -10.22
N PRO A 251 -10.04 -19.78 -9.33
CA PRO A 251 -11.43 -19.52 -9.70
C PRO A 251 -11.52 -18.44 -10.79
N ALA A 252 -12.46 -18.60 -11.71
CA ALA A 252 -12.73 -17.58 -12.71
C ALA A 252 -13.22 -16.28 -12.04
N PHE A 253 -12.59 -15.14 -12.32
CA PHE A 253 -12.97 -13.86 -11.70
C PHE A 253 -14.44 -13.48 -11.91
N ALA A 254 -15.08 -13.97 -12.99
CA ALA A 254 -16.51 -13.75 -13.24
C ALA A 254 -17.39 -14.27 -12.08
N THR A 255 -16.98 -15.33 -11.39
CA THR A 255 -17.74 -15.92 -10.28
C THR A 255 -17.57 -15.19 -8.95
N LEU A 256 -16.62 -14.25 -8.85
CA LEU A 256 -16.35 -13.53 -7.61
C LEU A 256 -17.26 -12.30 -7.48
N THR A 257 -17.90 -12.15 -6.32
CA THR A 257 -18.59 -10.90 -5.96
C THR A 257 -17.57 -9.95 -5.33
N LEU A 258 -17.05 -9.01 -6.10
CA LEU A 258 -16.06 -8.03 -5.67
C LEU A 258 -16.58 -6.61 -5.88
N PRO A 259 -16.28 -5.66 -4.98
CA PRO A 259 -16.59 -4.25 -5.21
C PRO A 259 -15.64 -3.68 -6.28
N ARG A 260 -15.85 -2.41 -6.65
CA ARG A 260 -14.91 -1.69 -7.52
C ARG A 260 -13.50 -1.68 -6.94
N MET A 261 -12.50 -1.65 -7.80
CA MET A 261 -11.10 -1.75 -7.39
C MET A 261 -10.19 -0.73 -8.06
N LEU A 262 -9.19 -0.31 -7.30
CA LEU A 262 -8.06 0.48 -7.78
C LEU A 262 -6.77 -0.31 -7.60
N VAL A 263 -6.05 -0.54 -8.69
CA VAL A 263 -4.78 -1.27 -8.72
C VAL A 263 -3.66 -0.30 -9.09
N ILE A 264 -2.72 -0.10 -8.16
CA ILE A 264 -1.55 0.75 -8.35
C ILE A 264 -0.36 -0.11 -8.74
N ILE A 265 0.27 0.22 -9.85
CA ILE A 265 1.40 -0.52 -10.44
C ILE A 265 2.65 0.37 -10.39
N GLY A 266 3.80 -0.22 -10.07
CA GLY A 266 5.09 0.44 -10.26
C GLY A 266 5.80 -0.09 -11.49
N GLY A 267 6.10 0.76 -12.48
CA GLY A 267 6.74 0.31 -13.72
C GLY A 267 8.20 -0.17 -13.58
N ARG A 268 8.78 -0.12 -12.37
CA ARG A 268 10.07 -0.76 -12.02
C ARG A 268 9.93 -1.83 -10.94
N ASP A 269 8.70 -2.24 -10.67
CA ASP A 269 8.39 -3.42 -9.87
C ASP A 269 8.66 -4.68 -10.71
N PRO A 270 9.40 -5.69 -10.19
CA PRO A 270 9.54 -6.97 -10.87
C PRO A 270 8.20 -7.65 -11.17
N LEU A 271 7.17 -7.40 -10.36
CA LEU A 271 5.87 -8.07 -10.44
C LEU A 271 4.86 -7.31 -11.30
N GLN A 272 5.24 -6.21 -11.95
CA GLN A 272 4.31 -5.36 -12.68
C GLN A 272 3.49 -6.12 -13.74
N ASP A 273 4.10 -7.06 -14.47
CA ASP A 273 3.38 -7.84 -15.50
C ASP A 273 2.25 -8.65 -14.86
N ARG A 274 2.47 -9.22 -13.67
CA ARG A 274 1.44 -9.95 -12.92
C ARG A 274 0.33 -9.04 -12.41
N GLN A 275 0.69 -7.83 -11.99
CA GLN A 275 -0.27 -6.81 -11.53
C GLN A 275 -1.15 -6.31 -12.68
N ILE A 276 -0.55 -6.10 -13.86
CA ILE A 276 -1.26 -5.73 -15.10
C ILE A 276 -2.18 -6.86 -15.53
N GLN A 277 -1.66 -8.11 -15.61
CA GLN A 277 -2.46 -9.29 -15.95
C GLN A 277 -3.69 -9.45 -15.05
N TYR A 278 -3.52 -9.25 -13.74
CA TYR A 278 -4.62 -9.27 -12.79
C TYR A 278 -5.67 -8.19 -13.11
N GLY A 279 -5.25 -6.94 -13.32
CA GLY A 279 -6.15 -5.84 -13.63
C GLY A 279 -6.93 -6.05 -14.92
N GLU A 280 -6.25 -6.45 -15.99
CA GLU A 280 -6.85 -6.75 -17.30
C GLU A 280 -7.81 -7.94 -17.22
N ALA A 281 -7.46 -8.99 -16.47
CA ALA A 281 -8.33 -10.14 -16.27
C ALA A 281 -9.59 -9.78 -15.47
N MET A 282 -9.49 -8.89 -14.48
CA MET A 282 -10.65 -8.35 -13.76
C MET A 282 -11.57 -7.55 -14.68
N GLN A 283 -11.00 -6.65 -15.51
CA GLN A 283 -11.77 -5.88 -16.50
C GLN A 283 -12.46 -6.80 -17.51
N LYS A 284 -11.75 -7.82 -18.02
CA LYS A 284 -12.30 -8.82 -18.95
C LYS A 284 -13.42 -9.64 -18.32
N ALA A 285 -13.38 -9.86 -17.01
CA ALA A 285 -14.44 -10.51 -16.24
C ALA A 285 -15.62 -9.58 -15.87
N GLY A 286 -15.65 -8.35 -16.40
CA GLY A 286 -16.72 -7.37 -16.19
C GLY A 286 -16.67 -6.69 -14.82
N LYS A 287 -15.54 -6.71 -14.12
CA LYS A 287 -15.37 -6.02 -12.83
C LYS A 287 -14.94 -4.57 -13.07
N GLU A 288 -15.44 -3.65 -12.24
CA GLU A 288 -15.00 -2.26 -12.24
C GLU A 288 -13.58 -2.18 -11.65
N CYS A 289 -12.57 -2.12 -12.52
CA CYS A 289 -11.16 -2.14 -12.14
C CYS A 289 -10.40 -1.02 -12.85
N THR A 290 -9.82 -0.12 -12.07
CA THR A 290 -8.98 0.97 -12.54
C THR A 290 -7.51 0.62 -12.30
N LEU A 291 -6.68 0.76 -13.34
CA LEU A 291 -5.24 0.55 -13.28
C LEU A 291 -4.52 1.90 -13.34
N ILE A 292 -3.61 2.16 -12.40
CA ILE A 292 -2.73 3.34 -12.43
C ILE A 292 -1.29 2.86 -12.41
N ASN A 293 -0.55 3.15 -13.48
CA ASN A 293 0.85 2.79 -13.61
C ASN A 293 1.75 4.00 -13.38
N TYR A 294 2.58 3.93 -12.34
CA TYR A 294 3.69 4.85 -12.12
C TYR A 294 4.97 4.28 -12.73
N GLU A 295 5.23 4.62 -13.99
CA GLU A 295 6.29 4.02 -14.83
C GLU A 295 7.67 3.91 -14.17
N LYS A 296 8.07 4.90 -13.36
CA LYS A 296 9.39 4.94 -12.72
C LYS A 296 9.39 4.51 -11.25
N ALA A 297 8.24 4.15 -10.70
CA ALA A 297 8.11 3.74 -9.31
C ALA A 297 8.63 2.31 -9.10
N PHE A 298 9.41 2.11 -8.04
CA PHE A 298 9.88 0.79 -7.59
C PHE A 298 8.92 0.21 -6.54
N HIS A 299 9.10 -1.06 -6.17
CA HIS A 299 8.27 -1.71 -5.15
C HIS A 299 8.38 -1.00 -3.78
N GLY A 300 7.24 -0.69 -3.15
CA GLY A 300 7.22 -0.02 -1.85
C GLY A 300 7.58 1.47 -1.87
N PHE A 301 7.50 2.15 -3.04
CA PHE A 301 7.85 3.57 -3.15
C PHE A 301 7.08 4.47 -2.17
N PHE A 302 5.85 4.10 -1.81
CA PHE A 302 4.96 4.87 -0.94
C PHE A 302 5.50 5.01 0.49
N ALA A 303 6.42 4.13 0.91
CA ALA A 303 7.08 4.18 2.21
C ALA A 303 8.02 5.39 2.37
N PHE A 304 8.43 6.02 1.26
CA PHE A 304 9.41 7.11 1.26
C PHE A 304 8.73 8.47 1.03
N ARG A 305 8.93 9.39 1.99
CA ARG A 305 8.49 10.79 1.86
C ARG A 305 9.39 11.52 0.87
N GLY A 306 8.82 12.25 -0.10
CA GLY A 306 9.61 13.03 -1.07
C GLY A 306 9.73 12.40 -2.44
N ILE A 307 9.21 11.17 -2.63
CA ILE A 307 8.95 10.63 -3.95
C ILE A 307 7.63 11.22 -4.44
N LYS A 308 7.64 11.84 -5.63
CA LYS A 308 6.47 12.45 -6.26
C LYS A 308 5.27 11.49 -6.31
N TYR A 309 5.51 10.23 -6.70
CA TYR A 309 4.48 9.20 -6.79
C TYR A 309 3.81 8.91 -5.45
N THR A 310 4.49 9.09 -4.31
CA THR A 310 3.87 8.92 -2.99
C THR A 310 2.75 9.93 -2.77
N SER A 311 2.94 11.19 -3.17
CA SER A 311 1.88 12.19 -3.07
C SER A 311 0.74 11.92 -4.04
N MET A 312 1.06 11.53 -5.28
CA MET A 312 0.05 11.14 -6.28
C MET A 312 -0.79 9.97 -5.79
N LEU A 313 -0.17 8.92 -5.26
CA LEU A 313 -0.88 7.79 -4.67
C LEU A 313 -1.92 8.24 -3.64
N HIS A 314 -1.57 9.11 -2.69
CA HIS A 314 -2.54 9.55 -1.70
C HIS A 314 -3.70 10.38 -2.28
N TYR A 315 -3.48 11.09 -3.39
CA TYR A 315 -4.55 11.75 -4.14
C TYR A 315 -5.48 10.72 -4.81
N GLU A 316 -4.92 9.69 -5.44
CA GLU A 316 -5.73 8.60 -6.01
C GLU A 316 -6.56 7.86 -4.95
N ILE A 317 -6.01 7.70 -3.73
CA ILE A 317 -6.74 7.10 -2.61
C ILE A 317 -7.89 7.99 -2.15
N GLU A 318 -7.65 9.31 -2.04
CA GLU A 318 -8.68 10.28 -1.70
C GLU A 318 -9.82 10.28 -2.72
N GLU A 319 -9.52 10.38 -4.02
CA GLU A 319 -10.53 10.31 -5.08
C GLU A 319 -11.22 8.95 -5.13
N PHE A 320 -10.50 7.86 -4.89
CA PHE A 320 -11.11 6.54 -4.85
C PHE A 320 -12.13 6.44 -3.72
N VAL A 321 -11.81 6.92 -2.51
CA VAL A 321 -12.73 6.90 -1.38
C VAL A 321 -13.88 7.89 -1.55
N HIS A 322 -13.59 9.10 -2.03
CA HIS A 322 -14.52 10.22 -2.23
C HIS A 322 -14.59 10.60 -3.72
N PRO A 323 -15.26 9.79 -4.55
CA PRO A 323 -15.32 10.08 -5.98
C PRO A 323 -15.99 11.44 -6.23
N PRO A 324 -15.45 12.27 -7.15
CA PRO A 324 -16.02 13.59 -7.44
C PRO A 324 -17.45 13.47 -7.97
N THR A 325 -18.32 14.37 -7.52
CA THR A 325 -19.72 14.41 -7.93
C THR A 325 -19.87 14.79 -9.41
N ALA A 326 -21.05 14.57 -10.00
CA ALA A 326 -21.34 15.03 -11.36
C ALA A 326 -21.23 16.56 -11.50
N GLU A 327 -21.57 17.30 -10.43
CA GLU A 327 -21.44 18.76 -10.36
C GLU A 327 -19.96 19.19 -10.35
N ASP A 328 -19.11 18.50 -9.58
CA ASP A 328 -17.65 18.71 -9.57
C ASP A 328 -17.03 18.53 -10.97
N LYS A 329 -17.56 17.59 -11.76
CA LYS A 329 -17.14 17.35 -13.15
C LYS A 329 -17.65 18.43 -14.11
N SER A 330 -18.81 19.02 -13.85
CA SER A 330 -19.40 20.10 -14.66
C SER A 330 -18.77 21.47 -14.40
N TYR A 331 -18.39 21.75 -13.15
CA TYR A 331 -17.73 23.00 -12.77
C TYR A 331 -16.29 23.10 -13.30
N GLN A 332 -15.64 21.95 -13.55
CA GLN A 332 -14.37 21.86 -14.27
C GLN A 332 -14.45 22.33 -15.73
N GLY A 333 -15.67 22.52 -16.28
CA GLY A 333 -15.89 23.02 -17.64
C GLY A 333 -16.00 24.55 -17.78
N SER A 334 -16.11 25.35 -16.71
CA SER A 334 -16.47 26.78 -16.87
C SER A 334 -15.83 27.83 -15.97
N THR A 335 -15.05 27.49 -14.93
CA THR A 335 -14.23 28.51 -14.23
C THR A 335 -12.92 27.90 -13.73
N THR A 336 -11.79 28.47 -14.21
CA THR A 336 -10.38 28.14 -13.90
C THR A 336 -10.05 26.65 -13.72
N PRO A 337 -9.36 26.01 -14.68
CA PRO A 337 -9.17 24.56 -14.68
C PRO A 337 -8.40 24.11 -13.44
N ARG A 338 -8.99 23.19 -12.65
CA ARG A 338 -8.23 22.34 -11.72
C ARG A 338 -7.18 21.64 -12.54
N MET A 339 -5.91 21.85 -12.19
CA MET A 339 -4.81 21.32 -12.97
C MET A 339 -4.89 19.80 -13.04
N SER A 340 -5.17 19.27 -14.24
CA SER A 340 -4.91 17.88 -14.56
C SER A 340 -3.48 17.51 -14.18
N THR A 341 -3.23 16.23 -13.91
CA THR A 341 -1.90 15.67 -13.68
C THR A 341 -0.89 16.03 -14.77
N ALA A 342 -1.30 16.43 -15.97
CA ALA A 342 -0.43 17.00 -17.00
C ALA A 342 -0.11 18.49 -16.76
N SER A 343 -1.09 19.30 -16.37
CA SER A 343 -0.91 20.74 -16.11
C SER A 343 -0.19 21.09 -14.79
N TYR A 344 -0.29 20.24 -13.75
CA TYR A 344 0.57 20.34 -12.57
C TYR A 344 2.05 20.08 -12.93
N LEU A 345 2.33 19.27 -13.95
CA LEU A 345 3.69 19.03 -14.43
C LEU A 345 4.24 20.19 -15.23
N ASP A 346 3.39 20.88 -15.98
CA ASP A 346 3.78 22.06 -16.74
C ASP A 346 4.06 23.26 -15.83
N GLU A 347 3.28 23.43 -14.74
CA GLU A 347 3.51 24.50 -13.76
C GLU A 347 4.76 24.26 -12.91
N VAL A 348 5.02 23.01 -12.48
CA VAL A 348 6.25 22.64 -11.76
C VAL A 348 7.47 22.72 -12.68
N SER A 349 7.33 22.42 -13.98
CA SER A 349 8.41 22.61 -14.98
C SER A 349 8.73 24.09 -15.19
N ARG A 350 7.71 24.96 -15.27
CA ARG A 350 7.89 26.43 -15.37
C ARG A 350 8.53 27.05 -14.11
N GLN A 351 8.23 26.52 -12.92
CA GLN A 351 8.90 26.95 -11.67
C GLN A 351 10.35 26.42 -11.56
N GLY A 352 10.65 25.25 -12.15
CA GLY A 352 12.01 24.73 -12.28
C GLY A 352 12.88 25.53 -13.26
N ILE A 353 12.29 26.06 -14.35
CA ILE A 353 13.00 26.88 -15.34
C ILE A 353 13.28 28.31 -14.83
N ARG A 354 12.40 28.87 -13.98
CA ARG A 354 12.64 30.19 -13.37
C ARG A 354 13.79 30.17 -12.36
N SER A 355 13.96 29.07 -11.61
CA SER A 355 15.07 28.93 -10.65
C SER A 355 16.42 28.65 -11.34
N SER A 356 16.43 27.98 -12.50
CA SER A 356 17.64 27.80 -13.31
C SER A 356 18.07 29.07 -14.07
N HIS A 357 17.12 29.92 -14.51
CA HIS A 357 17.47 31.21 -15.10
C HIS A 357 17.98 32.23 -14.07
N GLN A 358 17.47 32.24 -12.84
CA GLN A 358 18.01 33.08 -11.76
C GLN A 358 19.40 32.62 -11.29
N SER A 359 19.70 31.31 -11.27
CA SER A 359 21.04 30.82 -10.92
C SER A 359 22.08 31.05 -12.03
N LEU A 360 21.68 31.00 -13.30
CA LEU A 360 22.54 31.35 -14.44
C LEU A 360 22.88 32.85 -14.50
N GLN A 361 21.93 33.74 -14.15
CA GLN A 361 22.19 35.18 -14.05
C GLN A 361 23.07 35.54 -12.84
N PHE A 362 22.97 34.82 -11.72
CA PHE A 362 23.81 35.04 -10.53
C PHE A 362 25.26 34.57 -10.75
N GLN A 363 25.49 33.52 -11.55
CA GLN A 363 26.84 33.08 -11.92
C GLN A 363 27.50 33.96 -13.00
N GLN A 364 26.74 34.60 -13.88
CA GLN A 364 27.29 35.53 -14.87
C GLN A 364 27.65 36.92 -14.30
N GLN A 365 27.07 37.34 -13.18
CA GLN A 365 27.40 38.62 -12.53
C GLN A 365 28.57 38.56 -11.52
N HIS A 366 29.01 37.37 -11.10
CA HIS A 366 30.06 37.20 -10.08
C HIS A 366 31.22 36.27 -10.49
N GLY A 367 31.37 36.01 -11.79
CA GLY A 367 32.36 35.05 -12.33
C GLY A 367 33.46 35.67 -13.20
N THR A 368 34.10 36.76 -12.78
CA THR A 368 35.40 37.20 -13.34
C THR A 368 36.23 37.88 -12.26
N HIS A 369 37.30 37.21 -11.82
CA HIS A 369 38.48 37.63 -11.04
C HIS A 369 38.88 36.38 -10.25
N THR A 370 39.96 35.65 -10.51
CA THR A 370 41.33 36.08 -10.83
C THR A 370 42.10 34.92 -11.46
N GLU A 371 42.77 35.17 -12.59
CA GLU A 371 43.94 34.42 -13.04
C GLU A 371 45.21 35.23 -12.73
N SER A 372 46.25 34.51 -12.32
CA SER A 372 47.69 34.83 -12.41
C SER A 372 48.33 35.91 -11.52
N ALA A 373 49.30 35.48 -10.71
CA ALA A 373 50.61 36.14 -10.60
C ALA A 373 51.65 35.14 -10.02
N ASN A 374 52.64 34.82 -10.87
CA ASN A 374 53.98 34.24 -10.63
C ASN A 374 54.14 32.91 -9.87
#